data_AF-A0A1V9GW90-F1
#
_entry.id   AF-A0A1V9GW90-F1
#
_cell.length_a   1.000
_cell.length_b   1.000
_cell.length_c   1.000
_cell.angle_alpha   90.00
_cell.angle_beta   90.00
_cell.angle_gamma   90.00
#
_symmetry.space_group_name_H-M   'P 1'
#
loop_
_entity.id
_entity.type
_entity.pdbx_description
1 polymer ?
#
loop_
_entity_poly.entity_id
_entity_poly.type
_entity_poly.pdbx_seq_one_letter_code
_entity_poly.pdbx_strand_id
1 'polypeptide(L)'
;MYYTGQGAFAALLALALAAPLNTHAQDTQPPKSGFFRQLGKSLADSGKQMVGIKPQIAGKASGQGNSSIYAPLSGAGKLPGLFKGNNHQQAQLGKLEWPRVALTFTEWGASLPCWTAEARIWTSPTSSTTETFRTCFDAAVTETDDLGDTAELNTSALWKGRDSLSGIRVPPSKPNTGAQRSTGPTPPAQPFVVNVSRPGVADRALDVSLRIAWVSSFVQTADLHPGASGLLTPFKDTRMWIAGLKPDGNRDK
;
A
#
# COMPACT_ATOMS: atom_id res chain seq x y z
N MET A 1 18.47 41.32 -68.13
CA MET A 1 18.44 42.71 -67.62
C MET A 1 18.31 42.63 -66.10
N TYR A 2 19.45 42.58 -65.39
CA TYR A 2 19.95 43.60 -64.44
C TYR A 2 19.27 43.52 -63.06
N TYR A 3 19.91 43.44 -61.89
CA TYR A 3 21.31 43.65 -61.48
C TYR A 3 21.63 42.77 -60.26
N THR A 4 22.81 42.13 -60.29
CA THR A 4 23.57 41.61 -59.14
C THR A 4 24.19 42.75 -58.34
N GLY A 5 24.23 42.64 -57.01
CA GLY A 5 24.95 43.56 -56.13
C GLY A 5 25.72 42.79 -55.06
N GLN A 6 26.99 42.49 -55.36
CA GLN A 6 27.98 41.96 -54.43
C GLN A 6 28.42 43.05 -53.44
N GLY A 7 28.66 42.65 -52.20
CA GLY A 7 29.41 43.44 -51.22
C GLY A 7 30.34 42.51 -50.46
N ALA A 8 31.62 42.53 -50.84
CA ALA A 8 32.72 41.92 -50.09
C ALA A 8 33.70 43.01 -49.69
N PHE A 9 34.03 43.09 -48.39
CA PHE A 9 35.31 43.63 -47.91
C PHE A 9 35.70 42.88 -46.63
N ALA A 10 36.85 42.20 -46.73
CA ALA A 10 37.65 41.66 -45.63
C ALA A 10 38.19 42.83 -44.76
N ALA A 11 38.57 42.66 -43.48
CA ALA A 11 39.79 41.94 -43.10
C ALA A 11 40.02 41.91 -41.56
N LEU A 12 40.39 40.70 -41.07
CA LEU A 12 41.54 40.33 -40.22
C LEU A 12 41.61 40.56 -38.68
N LEU A 13 41.72 39.38 -38.00
CA LEU A 13 42.63 38.98 -36.91
C LEU A 13 42.46 39.59 -35.50
N ALA A 14 42.67 38.90 -34.38
CA ALA A 14 42.99 37.52 -34.00
C ALA A 14 42.78 37.43 -32.47
N LEU A 15 42.57 36.23 -31.91
CA LEU A 15 43.34 35.71 -30.76
C LEU A 15 42.85 34.28 -30.45
N ALA A 16 43.73 33.31 -30.69
CA ALA A 16 43.57 31.95 -30.21
C ALA A 16 43.89 31.91 -28.70
N LEU A 17 42.95 31.39 -27.90
CA LEU A 17 43.24 30.83 -26.58
C LEU A 17 42.68 29.42 -26.56
N ALA A 18 43.58 28.45 -26.67
CA ALA A 18 43.31 27.06 -26.36
C ALA A 18 43.27 26.89 -24.85
N ALA A 19 42.17 26.35 -24.32
CA ALA A 19 42.15 25.61 -23.07
C ALA A 19 40.97 24.61 -23.09
N PRO A 20 41.18 23.36 -22.62
CA PRO A 20 40.16 22.31 -22.68
C PRO A 20 39.30 22.29 -21.41
N LEU A 21 38.25 21.46 -21.47
CA LEU A 21 37.53 20.81 -20.36
C LEU A 21 36.22 21.46 -19.85
N ASN A 22 35.20 20.59 -19.93
CA ASN A 22 34.03 20.44 -19.08
C ASN A 22 32.82 21.35 -19.35
N THR A 23 32.07 20.94 -20.37
CA THR A 23 30.61 21.07 -20.40
C THR A 23 30.02 20.37 -19.15
N HIS A 24 29.83 21.12 -18.07
CA HIS A 24 28.90 20.71 -17.03
C HIS A 24 27.49 20.89 -17.58
N ALA A 25 26.86 19.79 -17.99
CA ALA A 25 25.41 19.73 -18.07
C ALA A 25 24.87 20.00 -16.66
N GLN A 26 24.37 21.22 -16.42
CA GLN A 26 23.53 21.50 -15.26
C GLN A 26 22.17 20.84 -15.52
N ASP A 27 22.04 19.59 -15.09
CA ASP A 27 20.73 19.01 -14.76
C ASP A 27 20.18 19.77 -13.54
N THR A 28 19.57 20.93 -13.78
CA THR A 28 18.72 21.61 -12.79
C THR A 28 17.32 21.02 -12.82
N GLN A 29 17.21 19.71 -12.58
CA GLN A 29 16.03 19.18 -11.91
C GLN A 29 16.25 19.42 -10.42
N PRO A 30 15.36 20.16 -9.71
CA PRO A 30 15.46 20.24 -8.26
C PRO A 30 15.48 18.82 -7.70
N PRO A 31 16.36 18.50 -6.72
CA PRO A 31 16.44 17.17 -6.17
C PRO A 31 15.05 16.77 -5.68
N LYS A 32 14.49 15.70 -6.24
CA LYS A 32 13.20 15.15 -5.79
C LYS A 32 13.31 14.98 -4.29
N SER A 33 12.48 15.71 -3.55
CA SER A 33 12.44 15.59 -2.10
C SER A 33 11.45 14.48 -1.77
N GLY A 34 11.96 13.41 -1.14
CA GLY A 34 11.14 12.26 -0.80
C GLY A 34 10.02 12.62 0.16
N PHE A 35 8.94 11.84 0.11
CA PHE A 35 7.73 12.04 0.92
C PHE A 35 8.06 12.27 2.40
N PHE A 36 8.95 11.46 2.99
CA PHE A 36 9.31 11.57 4.40
C PHE A 36 10.09 12.85 4.71
N ARG A 37 10.89 13.35 3.76
CA ARG A 37 11.65 14.60 3.92
C ARG A 37 10.73 15.82 3.76
N GLN A 38 9.74 15.76 2.88
CA GLN A 38 8.71 16.79 2.75
C GLN A 38 7.83 16.86 4.01
N LEU A 39 7.40 15.71 4.51
CA LEU A 39 6.69 15.60 5.80
C LEU A 39 7.54 16.10 6.96
N GLY A 40 8.82 15.72 7.02
CA GLY A 40 9.74 16.18 8.06
C GLY A 40 9.90 17.70 8.06
N LYS A 41 9.91 18.34 6.89
CA LYS A 41 9.92 19.81 6.76
C LYS A 41 8.60 20.44 7.20
N SER A 42 7.44 19.92 6.78
CA SER A 42 6.15 20.44 7.24
C SER A 42 5.92 20.26 8.74
N LEU A 43 6.52 19.22 9.35
CA LEU A 43 6.45 18.93 10.78
C LEU A 43 7.45 19.72 11.63
N ALA A 44 8.59 20.11 11.05
CA ALA A 44 9.53 21.02 11.73
C ALA A 44 8.86 22.38 12.01
N ASP A 45 7.98 22.81 11.11
CA ASP A 45 7.21 24.05 11.25
C ASP A 45 5.88 23.86 12.02
N SER A 46 5.41 22.61 12.19
CA SER A 46 4.14 22.28 12.86
C SER A 46 4.33 21.15 13.87
N GLY A 47 4.51 21.50 15.15
CA GLY A 47 4.30 20.65 16.35
C GLY A 47 4.58 19.14 16.21
N LYS A 48 5.72 18.70 16.75
CA LYS A 48 6.19 17.30 16.76
C LYS A 48 5.17 16.33 17.39
N GLN A 49 4.38 15.63 16.57
CA GLN A 49 3.85 14.26 16.77
C GLN A 49 2.78 13.82 15.75
N MET A 50 2.47 14.63 14.73
CA MET A 50 1.24 14.43 13.97
C MET A 50 1.25 13.39 12.85
N VAL A 51 2.40 12.84 12.44
CA VAL A 51 2.43 12.00 11.23
C VAL A 51 2.96 10.64 11.57
N GLY A 52 2.02 9.72 11.84
CA GLY A 52 1.92 8.35 11.30
C GLY A 52 3.11 7.40 11.19
N ILE A 53 4.34 7.84 11.46
CA ILE A 53 5.57 7.26 10.98
C ILE A 53 6.62 7.35 12.09
N LYS A 54 7.29 6.23 12.36
CA LYS A 54 8.44 6.14 13.26
C LYS A 54 9.71 6.19 12.39
N PRO A 55 10.47 7.30 12.41
CA PRO A 55 11.68 7.41 11.62
C PRO A 55 12.71 6.37 12.09
N GLN A 56 13.30 5.62 11.15
CA GLN A 56 14.46 4.79 11.46
C GLN A 56 15.67 5.70 11.70
N ILE A 57 16.22 5.66 12.90
CA ILE A 57 17.50 6.30 13.22
C ILE A 57 18.59 5.43 12.59
N ALA A 58 19.37 6.01 11.66
CA ALA A 58 20.52 5.35 11.06
C ALA A 58 21.42 4.76 12.16
N GLY A 59 21.56 3.43 12.18
CA GLY A 59 22.38 2.71 13.16
C GLY A 59 21.63 1.89 14.21
N LYS A 60 20.30 1.88 14.23
CA LYS A 60 19.52 0.86 14.98
C LYS A 60 18.63 0.07 14.02
N ALA A 61 19.01 -1.17 13.77
CA ALA A 61 18.11 -2.19 13.24
C ALA A 61 17.00 -2.45 14.27
N SER A 62 15.98 -1.60 14.30
CA SER A 62 14.80 -1.82 15.13
C SER A 62 13.73 -2.51 14.27
N GLY A 63 13.77 -3.83 14.35
CA GLY A 63 12.78 -4.77 13.84
C GLY A 63 13.09 -6.16 14.41
N GLN A 64 13.48 -6.21 15.68
CA GLN A 64 13.78 -7.43 16.41
C GLN A 64 12.46 -8.06 16.86
N GLY A 65 11.74 -8.58 15.88
CA GLY A 65 10.67 -9.55 16.02
C GLY A 65 10.74 -10.40 14.77
N ASN A 66 10.97 -11.71 14.92
CA ASN A 66 10.96 -12.67 13.81
C ASN A 66 9.56 -12.83 13.15
N SER A 67 8.66 -11.86 13.31
CA SER A 67 7.30 -11.88 12.81
C SER A 67 7.23 -11.29 11.40
N SER A 68 6.84 -12.12 10.42
CA SER A 68 6.66 -11.70 9.03
C SER A 68 5.23 -11.27 8.76
N ILE A 69 5.04 -10.22 7.96
CA ILE A 69 3.74 -9.87 7.38
C ILE A 69 3.29 -10.99 6.43
N TYR A 70 4.21 -11.63 5.72
CA TYR A 70 3.91 -12.67 4.75
C TYR A 70 5.01 -13.72 4.73
N ALA A 71 4.69 -14.91 5.24
CA ALA A 71 5.53 -16.10 5.11
C ALA A 71 4.76 -17.15 4.30
N PRO A 72 5.14 -17.42 3.04
CA PRO A 72 4.41 -18.37 2.20
C PRO A 72 4.51 -19.78 2.78
N LEU A 73 3.39 -20.50 2.76
CA LEU A 73 3.30 -21.91 3.16
C LEU A 73 3.01 -22.80 1.95
N SER A 74 2.16 -22.33 1.03
CA SER A 74 1.89 -23.00 -0.25
C SER A 74 1.32 -22.03 -1.28
N GLY A 75 1.37 -22.40 -2.56
CA GLY A 75 0.89 -21.59 -3.68
C GLY A 75 1.99 -20.74 -4.33
N ALA A 76 1.58 -19.84 -5.23
CA ALA A 76 2.49 -19.15 -6.14
C ALA A 76 3.09 -17.85 -5.57
N GLY A 77 2.68 -17.40 -4.38
CA GLY A 77 3.21 -16.18 -3.77
C GLY A 77 2.77 -14.90 -4.50
N LYS A 78 1.55 -14.88 -5.05
CA LYS A 78 1.01 -13.79 -5.86
C LYS A 78 0.41 -12.65 -5.05
N LEU A 79 0.05 -12.88 -3.78
CA LEU A 79 -0.62 -11.88 -2.97
C LEU A 79 0.27 -10.64 -2.70
N PRO A 80 1.58 -10.76 -2.37
CA PRO A 80 2.44 -9.60 -2.20
C PRO A 80 2.46 -8.72 -3.46
N GLY A 81 2.12 -7.44 -3.30
CA GLY A 81 2.07 -6.45 -4.38
C GLY A 81 0.96 -6.67 -5.41
N LEU A 82 -0.01 -7.56 -5.16
CA LEU A 82 -1.07 -7.92 -6.11
C LEU A 82 -1.79 -6.71 -6.73
N PHE A 83 -2.02 -5.66 -5.93
CA PHE A 83 -2.72 -4.45 -6.35
C PHE A 83 -1.79 -3.31 -6.77
N LYS A 84 -0.46 -3.47 -6.66
CA LYS A 84 0.53 -2.39 -6.87
C LYS A 84 0.45 -1.74 -8.26
N GLY A 85 0.11 -2.53 -9.29
CA GLY A 85 -0.03 -2.03 -10.67
C GLY A 85 -1.40 -1.41 -10.99
N ASN A 86 -2.35 -1.41 -10.06
CA ASN A 86 -3.67 -0.86 -10.28
C ASN A 86 -3.71 0.64 -10.00
N ASN A 87 -4.57 1.37 -10.71
CA ASN A 87 -4.90 2.73 -10.34
C ASN A 87 -5.78 2.71 -9.06
N HIS A 88 -5.18 3.09 -7.93
CA HIS A 88 -5.82 3.03 -6.61
C HIS A 88 -7.13 3.83 -6.54
N GLN A 89 -7.17 5.02 -7.14
CA GLN A 89 -8.38 5.85 -7.16
C GLN A 89 -9.50 5.19 -7.98
N GLN A 90 -9.17 4.60 -9.13
CA GLN A 90 -10.16 3.86 -9.93
C GLN A 90 -10.67 2.62 -9.20
N ALA A 91 -9.81 1.95 -8.43
CA ALA A 91 -10.20 0.83 -7.60
C ALA A 91 -11.21 1.25 -6.51
N GLN A 92 -10.92 2.34 -5.80
CA GLN A 92 -11.81 2.90 -4.79
C GLN A 92 -13.16 3.34 -5.36
N LEU A 93 -13.18 3.89 -6.57
CA LEU A 93 -14.40 4.22 -7.30
C LEU A 93 -15.16 2.98 -7.82
N GLY A 94 -14.66 1.77 -7.56
CA GLY A 94 -15.26 0.51 -8.01
C GLY A 94 -15.25 0.35 -9.53
N LYS A 95 -14.32 1.03 -10.23
CA LYS A 95 -14.14 0.93 -11.68
C LYS A 95 -13.26 -0.26 -12.07
N LEU A 96 -12.41 -0.72 -11.15
CA LEU A 96 -11.63 -1.94 -11.33
C LEU A 96 -12.38 -3.11 -10.71
N GLU A 97 -12.54 -4.18 -11.47
CA GLU A 97 -13.27 -5.36 -11.00
C GLU A 97 -12.34 -6.43 -10.42
N TRP A 98 -11.17 -6.62 -11.03
CA TRP A 98 -10.21 -7.68 -10.73
C TRP A 98 -8.82 -7.08 -10.46
N PRO A 99 -7.93 -7.80 -9.77
CA PRO A 99 -8.17 -9.06 -9.06
C PRO A 99 -9.05 -8.86 -7.82
N ARG A 100 -9.61 -9.94 -7.27
CA ARG A 100 -10.36 -9.96 -6.00
C ARG A 100 -9.78 -11.00 -5.06
N VAL A 101 -9.85 -10.77 -3.76
CA VAL A 101 -9.22 -11.63 -2.73
C VAL A 101 -10.20 -11.96 -1.62
N ALA A 102 -10.49 -13.26 -1.48
CA ALA A 102 -11.25 -13.81 -0.36
C ALA A 102 -10.28 -14.40 0.67
N LEU A 103 -10.28 -13.89 1.90
CA LEU A 103 -9.40 -14.36 2.97
C LEU A 103 -10.13 -15.33 3.90
N THR A 104 -9.63 -16.56 4.01
CA THR A 104 -10.11 -17.52 5.02
C THR A 104 -9.01 -17.78 6.04
N PHE A 105 -9.26 -17.51 7.32
CA PHE A 105 -8.30 -17.83 8.36
C PHE A 105 -8.43 -19.29 8.76
N THR A 106 -7.40 -20.09 8.45
CA THR A 106 -7.40 -21.55 8.65
C THR A 106 -6.80 -21.95 9.99
N GLU A 107 -5.93 -21.12 10.56
CA GLU A 107 -5.48 -21.23 11.95
C GLU A 107 -5.50 -19.85 12.58
N TRP A 108 -6.19 -19.71 13.69
CA TRP A 108 -6.49 -18.42 14.28
C TRP A 108 -6.72 -18.53 15.79
N GLY A 109 -6.64 -17.39 16.46
CA GLY A 109 -6.86 -17.24 17.89
C GLY A 109 -6.40 -15.86 18.35
N ALA A 110 -7.16 -15.20 19.23
CA ALA A 110 -6.79 -13.93 19.83
C ALA A 110 -5.44 -14.01 20.58
N SER A 111 -5.11 -15.19 21.13
CA SER A 111 -3.84 -15.46 21.82
C SER A 111 -2.67 -15.73 20.87
N LEU A 112 -2.93 -16.06 19.60
CA LEU A 112 -1.88 -16.39 18.65
C LEU A 112 -1.18 -15.12 18.15
N PRO A 113 0.16 -15.10 18.10
CA PRO A 113 0.91 -13.98 17.51
C PRO A 113 0.75 -13.91 15.99
N CYS A 114 0.51 -15.06 15.36
CA CYS A 114 0.37 -15.16 13.91
C CYS A 114 -0.75 -16.11 13.54
N TRP A 115 -1.46 -15.78 12.48
CA TRP A 115 -2.53 -16.57 11.91
C TRP A 115 -2.09 -17.17 10.59
N THR A 116 -2.68 -18.31 10.24
CA THR A 116 -2.55 -18.92 8.93
C THR A 116 -3.77 -18.51 8.11
N ALA A 117 -3.51 -17.91 6.95
CA ALA A 117 -4.54 -17.42 6.04
C ALA A 117 -4.44 -18.17 4.69
N GLU A 118 -5.60 -18.52 4.15
CA GLU A 118 -5.78 -18.95 2.77
C GLU A 118 -6.37 -17.76 1.99
N ALA A 119 -5.65 -17.28 0.98
CA ALA A 119 -6.14 -16.29 0.05
C ALA A 119 -6.62 -16.98 -1.23
N ARG A 120 -7.91 -16.84 -1.53
CA ARG A 120 -8.45 -17.16 -2.85
C ARG A 120 -8.45 -15.91 -3.71
N ILE A 121 -7.58 -15.89 -4.71
CA ILE A 121 -7.36 -14.78 -5.63
C ILE A 121 -8.14 -15.05 -6.91
N TRP A 122 -9.19 -14.28 -7.14
CA TRP A 122 -9.99 -14.33 -8.35
C TRP A 122 -9.44 -13.34 -9.38
N THR A 123 -9.28 -13.82 -10.62
CA THR A 123 -8.86 -12.98 -11.76
C THR A 123 -9.99 -12.81 -12.79
N SER A 124 -11.08 -13.55 -12.63
CA SER A 124 -12.32 -13.44 -13.39
C SER A 124 -13.47 -14.03 -12.56
N PRO A 125 -14.74 -13.96 -13.03
CA PRO A 125 -15.86 -14.59 -12.31
C PRO A 125 -15.73 -16.10 -12.09
N THR A 126 -14.90 -16.79 -12.88
CA THR A 126 -14.77 -18.26 -12.88
C THR A 126 -13.35 -18.75 -12.64
N SER A 127 -12.33 -17.89 -12.75
CA SER A 127 -10.94 -18.25 -12.56
C SER A 127 -10.42 -17.73 -11.23
N SER A 128 -9.87 -18.65 -10.42
CA SER A 128 -9.18 -18.31 -9.19
C SER A 128 -7.98 -19.22 -8.94
N THR A 129 -7.03 -18.69 -8.18
CA THR A 129 -5.93 -19.46 -7.58
C THR A 129 -5.99 -19.32 -6.07
N THR A 130 -5.49 -20.32 -5.36
CA THR A 130 -5.38 -20.27 -3.89
C THR A 130 -3.91 -20.31 -3.49
N GLU A 131 -3.59 -19.56 -2.44
CA GLU A 131 -2.32 -19.68 -1.73
C GLU A 131 -2.53 -19.60 -0.22
N THR A 132 -1.63 -20.21 0.52
CA THR A 132 -1.65 -20.22 1.99
C THR A 132 -0.37 -19.61 2.52
N PHE A 133 -0.48 -18.78 3.53
CA PHE A 133 0.64 -18.08 4.14
C PHE A 133 0.36 -17.80 5.60
N ARG A 134 1.43 -17.51 6.34
CA ARG A 134 1.37 -17.06 7.73
C ARG A 134 1.61 -15.57 7.79
N THR A 135 0.84 -14.88 8.63
CA THR A 135 0.93 -13.45 8.87
C THR A 135 0.80 -13.17 10.37
N CYS A 136 1.64 -12.29 10.88
CA CYS A 136 1.64 -11.94 12.30
C CYS A 136 0.94 -10.62 12.55
N PHE A 137 0.19 -10.54 13.66
CA PHE A 137 -0.57 -9.33 13.96
C PHE A 137 0.33 -8.18 14.39
N ASP A 138 1.55 -8.42 14.85
CA ASP A 138 2.49 -7.41 15.35
C ASP A 138 3.64 -7.13 14.36
N ALA A 139 3.61 -7.76 13.18
CA ALA A 139 4.63 -7.54 12.17
C ALA A 139 4.63 -6.06 11.76
N ALA A 140 5.83 -5.47 11.76
CA ALA A 140 6.07 -4.07 11.46
C ALA A 140 5.60 -3.75 10.04
N VAL A 141 4.75 -2.72 9.92
CA VAL A 141 4.24 -2.25 8.64
C VAL A 141 5.12 -1.08 8.20
N THR A 142 5.87 -1.25 7.11
CA THR A 142 6.81 -0.24 6.63
C THR A 142 6.42 0.31 5.27
N GLU A 143 6.76 1.56 5.05
CA GLU A 143 6.68 2.23 3.75
C GLU A 143 8.08 2.68 3.34
N THR A 144 8.38 2.50 2.06
CA THR A 144 9.62 3.00 1.44
C THR A 144 9.23 4.09 0.44
N ASP A 145 9.81 5.28 0.57
CA ASP A 145 9.54 6.39 -0.35
C ASP A 145 10.33 6.26 -1.66
N ASP A 146 10.13 7.23 -2.55
CA ASP A 146 10.77 7.32 -3.86
C ASP A 146 12.30 7.56 -3.80
N LEU A 147 12.82 7.95 -2.63
CA LEU A 147 14.25 8.08 -2.37
C LEU A 147 14.86 6.83 -1.71
N GLY A 148 14.04 5.82 -1.41
CA GLY A 148 14.46 4.61 -0.72
C GLY A 148 14.53 4.75 0.80
N ASP A 149 14.14 5.90 1.36
CA ASP A 149 14.02 6.07 2.81
C ASP A 149 12.86 5.18 3.28
N THR A 150 13.07 4.36 4.31
CA THR A 150 12.06 3.44 4.85
C THR A 150 11.67 3.82 6.26
N ALA A 151 10.37 3.82 6.53
CA ALA A 151 9.84 4.13 7.85
C ALA A 151 8.68 3.22 8.24
N GLU A 152 8.57 2.94 9.54
CA GLU A 152 7.51 2.09 10.09
C GLU A 152 6.28 2.93 10.42
N LEU A 153 5.09 2.42 10.14
CA LEU A 153 3.85 3.03 10.57
C LEU A 153 3.74 3.02 12.09
N ASN A 154 3.37 4.15 12.67
CA ASN A 154 3.11 4.25 14.10
C ASN A 154 1.71 3.70 14.47
N THR A 155 1.42 3.65 15.77
CA THR A 155 0.14 3.17 16.30
C THR A 155 -1.07 3.94 15.77
N SER A 156 -0.96 5.25 15.55
CA SER A 156 -2.04 6.08 14.99
C SER A 156 -2.34 5.73 13.54
N ALA A 157 -1.31 5.51 12.71
CA ALA A 157 -1.47 5.08 11.32
C ALA A 157 -2.06 3.66 11.24
N LEU A 158 -1.60 2.75 12.10
CA LEU A 158 -2.19 1.41 12.22
C LEU A 158 -3.66 1.46 12.62
N TRP A 159 -4.02 2.31 13.58
CA TRP A 159 -5.42 2.52 13.98
C TRP A 159 -6.27 3.07 12.82
N LYS A 160 -5.77 4.05 12.08
CA LYS A 160 -6.42 4.57 10.87
C LYS A 160 -6.58 3.52 9.77
N GLY A 161 -5.60 2.63 9.61
CA GLY A 161 -5.70 1.50 8.70
C GLY A 161 -6.80 0.53 9.09
N ARG A 162 -6.91 0.21 10.39
CA ARG A 162 -8.00 -0.63 10.92
C ARG A 162 -9.37 0.00 10.72
N ASP A 163 -9.50 1.30 11.02
CA ASP A 163 -10.72 2.08 10.80
C ASP A 163 -11.11 2.11 9.32
N SER A 164 -10.11 2.29 8.44
CA SER A 164 -10.32 2.25 6.99
C SER A 164 -10.88 0.91 6.53
N LEU A 165 -10.31 -0.22 6.99
CA LEU A 165 -10.80 -1.56 6.64
C LEU A 165 -12.20 -1.85 7.20
N SER A 166 -12.43 -1.54 8.49
CA SER A 166 -13.72 -1.78 9.14
C SER A 166 -14.82 -0.88 8.58
N GLY A 167 -14.47 0.27 8.01
CA GLY A 167 -15.37 1.21 7.33
C GLY A 167 -15.75 0.83 5.91
N ILE A 168 -15.11 -0.16 5.28
CA ILE A 168 -15.42 -0.55 3.89
C ILE A 168 -16.86 -1.07 3.80
N ARG A 169 -17.62 -0.51 2.87
CA ARG A 169 -18.98 -0.94 2.52
C ARG A 169 -19.07 -1.12 1.01
N VAL A 170 -19.65 -2.23 0.57
CA VAL A 170 -19.95 -2.41 -0.85
C VAL A 170 -21.12 -1.48 -1.22
N PRO A 171 -20.98 -0.59 -2.22
CA PRO A 171 -22.07 0.29 -2.62
C PRO A 171 -23.33 -0.52 -3.02
N PRO A 172 -24.54 -0.02 -2.76
CA PRO A 172 -25.78 -0.72 -3.13
C PRO A 172 -25.90 -1.01 -4.64
N SER A 173 -25.23 -0.22 -5.48
CA SER A 173 -25.17 -0.40 -6.93
C SER A 173 -24.19 -1.50 -7.39
N LYS A 174 -23.50 -2.18 -6.47
CA LYS A 174 -22.53 -3.24 -6.76
C LYS A 174 -22.99 -4.58 -6.19
N PRO A 175 -22.77 -5.70 -6.91
CA PRO A 175 -23.10 -7.03 -6.41
C PRO A 175 -22.40 -7.33 -5.08
N ASN A 176 -23.17 -7.84 -4.12
CA ASN A 176 -22.67 -8.32 -2.83
C ASN A 176 -23.54 -9.47 -2.29
N THR A 177 -23.01 -10.25 -1.36
CA THR A 177 -23.71 -11.38 -0.72
C THR A 177 -24.44 -10.99 0.57
N GLY A 178 -24.64 -9.69 0.83
CA GLY A 178 -25.25 -9.20 2.06
C GLY A 178 -24.42 -9.55 3.30
N ALA A 179 -25.07 -10.13 4.31
CA ALA A 179 -24.40 -10.59 5.53
C ALA A 179 -23.64 -11.91 5.35
N GLN A 180 -23.94 -12.69 4.30
CA GLN A 180 -23.31 -13.99 4.07
C GLN A 180 -21.88 -13.81 3.60
N ARG A 181 -20.94 -14.48 4.25
CA ARG A 181 -19.54 -14.49 3.84
C ARG A 181 -19.36 -15.50 2.71
N SER A 182 -18.43 -15.24 1.80
CA SER A 182 -18.25 -16.07 0.61
C SER A 182 -16.77 -16.22 0.27
N THR A 183 -16.36 -17.40 -0.19
CA THR A 183 -15.07 -17.59 -0.87
C THR A 183 -15.17 -17.35 -2.37
N GLY A 184 -16.40 -17.23 -2.89
CA GLY A 184 -16.70 -16.89 -4.29
C GLY A 184 -16.25 -15.48 -4.68
N PRO A 185 -16.35 -15.09 -5.95
CA PRO A 185 -15.82 -13.81 -6.42
C PRO A 185 -16.54 -12.58 -5.86
N THR A 186 -17.70 -12.73 -5.22
CA THR A 186 -18.56 -11.62 -4.78
C THR A 186 -18.39 -11.38 -3.27
N PRO A 187 -18.00 -10.16 -2.85
CA PRO A 187 -17.80 -9.86 -1.44
C PRO A 187 -19.12 -9.74 -0.65
N PRO A 188 -19.09 -9.87 0.68
CA PRO A 188 -20.18 -9.46 1.56
C PRO A 188 -20.32 -7.92 1.58
N ALA A 189 -21.48 -7.42 2.03
CA ALA A 189 -21.76 -5.98 2.10
C ALA A 189 -20.77 -5.22 3.00
N GLN A 190 -20.21 -5.90 4.02
CA GLN A 190 -19.21 -5.36 4.94
C GLN A 190 -17.94 -6.24 4.92
N PRO A 191 -17.00 -6.02 3.99
CA PRO A 191 -15.86 -6.91 3.72
C PRO A 191 -15.05 -7.39 4.93
N PHE A 192 -14.78 -6.52 5.92
CA PHE A 192 -13.89 -6.83 7.05
C PHE A 192 -14.59 -6.91 8.41
N VAL A 193 -15.89 -6.63 8.49
CA VAL A 193 -16.65 -6.73 9.75
C VAL A 193 -17.04 -8.19 9.96
N VAL A 194 -16.44 -8.87 10.92
CA VAL A 194 -16.77 -10.27 11.26
C VAL A 194 -17.54 -10.35 12.58
N ASN A 195 -18.67 -11.04 12.57
CA ASN A 195 -19.45 -11.29 13.78
C ASN A 195 -18.98 -12.61 14.40
N VAL A 196 -18.15 -12.49 15.43
CA VAL A 196 -17.64 -13.62 16.21
C VAL A 196 -18.00 -13.42 17.67
N SER A 197 -18.48 -14.48 18.33
CA SER A 197 -18.88 -14.42 19.75
C SER A 197 -17.69 -14.35 20.72
N ARG A 198 -16.48 -14.60 20.23
CA ARG A 198 -15.27 -14.68 21.05
C ARG A 198 -14.61 -13.30 21.22
N PRO A 199 -14.34 -12.85 22.47
CA PRO A 199 -13.66 -11.59 22.71
C PRO A 199 -12.31 -11.49 21.97
N GLY A 200 -12.02 -10.32 21.40
CA GLY A 200 -10.73 -10.01 20.76
C GLY A 200 -10.46 -10.69 19.41
N VAL A 201 -11.22 -11.71 19.01
CA VAL A 201 -11.01 -12.40 17.72
C VAL A 201 -11.33 -11.50 16.53
N ALA A 202 -12.41 -10.70 16.60
CA ALA A 202 -12.74 -9.75 15.54
C ALA A 202 -11.64 -8.68 15.37
N ASP A 203 -11.16 -8.15 16.50
CA ASP A 203 -10.07 -7.17 16.51
C ASP A 203 -8.77 -7.75 15.94
N ARG A 204 -8.44 -8.98 16.33
CA ARG A 204 -7.28 -9.69 15.81
C ARG A 204 -7.42 -9.98 14.31
N ALA A 205 -8.61 -10.33 13.83
CA ALA A 205 -8.87 -10.54 12.42
C ALA A 205 -8.65 -9.26 11.61
N LEU A 206 -9.06 -8.09 12.13
CA LEU A 206 -8.79 -6.79 11.51
C LEU A 206 -7.29 -6.45 11.51
N ASP A 207 -6.59 -6.69 12.63
CA ASP A 207 -5.14 -6.50 12.70
C ASP A 207 -4.41 -7.32 11.64
N VAL A 208 -4.70 -8.62 11.58
CA VAL A 208 -4.08 -9.53 10.62
C VAL A 208 -4.44 -9.13 9.20
N SER A 209 -5.70 -8.78 8.94
CA SER A 209 -6.15 -8.31 7.63
C SER A 209 -5.46 -7.02 7.20
N LEU A 210 -5.14 -6.11 8.12
CA LEU A 210 -4.38 -4.89 7.81
C LEU A 210 -2.99 -5.22 7.26
N ARG A 211 -2.29 -6.21 7.84
CA ARG A 211 -0.97 -6.63 7.37
C ARG A 211 -1.06 -7.24 5.97
N ILE A 212 -2.10 -8.06 5.74
CA ILE A 212 -2.40 -8.64 4.43
C ILE A 212 -2.74 -7.56 3.39
N ALA A 213 -3.59 -6.60 3.76
CA ALA A 213 -3.98 -5.49 2.90
C ALA A 213 -2.77 -4.61 2.54
N TRP A 214 -1.86 -4.40 3.47
CA TRP A 214 -0.63 -3.66 3.23
C TRP A 214 0.32 -4.39 2.26
N VAL A 215 0.67 -5.64 2.55
CA VAL A 215 1.63 -6.39 1.71
C VAL A 215 1.10 -6.61 0.29
N SER A 216 -0.21 -6.71 0.12
CA SER A 216 -0.84 -6.81 -1.20
C SER A 216 -0.97 -5.47 -1.94
N SER A 217 -0.62 -4.36 -1.30
CA SER A 217 -0.83 -2.98 -1.79
C SER A 217 -2.31 -2.62 -1.98
N PHE A 218 -3.22 -3.32 -1.29
CA PHE A 218 -4.66 -3.00 -1.25
C PHE A 218 -4.93 -1.74 -0.43
N VAL A 219 -4.20 -1.55 0.67
CA VAL A 219 -4.13 -0.28 1.42
C VAL A 219 -2.80 0.38 1.12
N GLN A 220 -2.83 1.69 0.93
CA GLN A 220 -1.68 2.54 0.67
C GLN A 220 -1.63 3.68 1.70
N THR A 221 -0.50 4.36 1.81
CA THR A 221 -0.35 5.49 2.75
C THR A 221 -1.33 6.63 2.49
N ALA A 222 -1.74 6.81 1.22
CA ALA A 222 -2.78 7.75 0.83
C ALA A 222 -4.16 7.44 1.46
N ASP A 223 -4.37 6.23 1.97
CA ASP A 223 -5.58 5.85 2.71
C ASP A 223 -5.50 6.20 4.20
N LEU A 224 -4.28 6.35 4.71
CA LEU A 224 -3.99 6.56 6.14
C LEU A 224 -3.89 8.05 6.49
N HIS A 225 -3.47 8.86 5.51
CA HIS A 225 -3.29 10.30 5.67
C HIS A 225 -4.11 11.05 4.63
N PRO A 226 -4.74 12.18 5.01
CA PRO A 226 -5.34 13.06 4.02
C PRO A 226 -4.26 13.50 3.03
N GLY A 227 -4.55 13.41 1.73
CA GLY A 227 -3.65 13.94 0.70
C GLY A 227 -3.50 15.46 0.78
N ALA A 228 -2.83 16.08 -0.20
CA ALA A 228 -2.65 17.54 -0.24
C ALA A 228 -3.97 18.35 -0.17
N SER A 229 -5.11 17.74 -0.49
CA SER A 229 -6.45 18.33 -0.35
C SER A 229 -7.00 18.34 1.07
N GLY A 230 -6.32 17.70 2.05
CA GLY A 230 -6.80 17.59 3.43
C GLY A 230 -7.99 16.64 3.61
N LEU A 231 -8.47 15.99 2.55
CA LEU A 231 -9.63 15.09 2.58
C LEU A 231 -9.22 13.65 2.30
N LEU A 232 -9.64 12.74 3.17
CA LEU A 232 -9.65 11.31 2.85
C LEU A 232 -10.80 11.03 1.89
N THR A 233 -10.52 10.27 0.84
CA THR A 233 -11.56 9.78 -0.07
C THR A 233 -12.61 8.97 0.69
N PRO A 234 -13.92 9.25 0.51
CA PRO A 234 -14.99 8.44 1.10
C PRO A 234 -15.12 7.09 0.40
N PHE A 235 -14.57 6.95 -0.80
CA PHE A 235 -14.62 5.73 -1.59
C PHE A 235 -13.52 4.77 -1.15
N LYS A 236 -13.86 3.49 -1.04
CA LYS A 236 -12.93 2.44 -0.60
C LYS A 236 -12.98 1.28 -1.58
N ASP A 237 -11.81 0.68 -1.83
CA ASP A 237 -11.73 -0.54 -2.63
C ASP A 237 -12.47 -1.67 -1.90
N THR A 238 -13.26 -2.45 -2.62
CA THR A 238 -14.09 -3.53 -2.08
C THR A 238 -13.64 -4.92 -2.54
N ARG A 239 -12.50 -4.99 -3.24
CA ARG A 239 -12.01 -6.21 -3.88
C ARG A 239 -11.32 -7.19 -2.92
N MET A 240 -11.14 -6.86 -1.65
CA MET A 240 -10.64 -7.77 -0.62
C MET A 240 -11.63 -7.88 0.55
N TRP A 241 -11.84 -9.09 1.07
CA TRP A 241 -12.72 -9.32 2.22
C TRP A 241 -12.32 -10.56 3.03
N ILE A 242 -12.84 -10.64 4.26
CA ILE A 242 -12.77 -11.86 5.07
C ILE A 242 -13.93 -12.78 4.67
N ALA A 243 -13.59 -13.92 4.09
CA ALA A 243 -14.50 -14.98 3.69
C ALA A 243 -14.90 -15.88 4.87
N GLY A 244 -14.07 -15.98 5.90
CA GLY A 244 -14.45 -16.70 7.11
C GLY A 244 -13.27 -17.09 8.00
N LEU A 245 -13.61 -17.69 9.14
CA LEU A 245 -12.69 -18.32 10.07
C LEU A 245 -13.05 -19.82 10.10
N LYS A 246 -12.11 -20.71 9.81
CA LYS A 246 -12.38 -22.16 9.83
C LYS A 246 -12.71 -22.62 11.26
N PRO A 247 -13.84 -23.31 11.52
CA PRO A 247 -14.25 -23.67 12.88
C PRO A 247 -13.25 -24.54 13.66
N ASP A 248 -12.52 -25.40 12.96
CA ASP A 248 -11.45 -26.27 13.47
C ASP A 248 -10.09 -25.56 13.61
N GLY A 249 -9.95 -24.36 13.05
CA GLY A 249 -8.74 -23.55 13.09
C GLY A 249 -8.50 -22.79 14.39
N ASN A 250 -9.46 -22.74 15.30
CA ASN A 250 -9.31 -22.01 16.57
C ASN A 250 -8.32 -22.69 17.51
N ARG A 251 -7.31 -21.93 17.97
CA ARG A 251 -6.29 -22.38 18.93
C ARG A 251 -6.43 -21.78 20.33
N ASP A 252 -7.45 -20.94 20.58
CA ASP A 252 -7.79 -20.43 21.93
C ASP A 252 -8.75 -21.37 22.69
N LYS A 253 -8.73 -22.69 22.40
CA LYS A 253 -9.64 -23.66 23.02
C LYS A 253 -9.06 -24.21 24.32
#